data_AF-A0AAX1YB09-F1
#
_entry.id   AF-A0AAX1YB09-F1
#
_cell.length_a   1.000
_cell.length_b   1.000
_cell.length_c   1.000
_cell.angle_alpha   90.00
_cell.angle_beta   90.00
_cell.angle_gamma   90.00
#
_symmetry.space_group_name_H-M   'P 1'
#
loop_
_entity.id
_entity.type
_entity.pdbx_description
1 polymer ?
#
loop_
_entity_poly.entity_id
_entity_poly.type
_entity_poly.pdbx_seq_one_letter_code
_entity_poly.pdbx_strand_id
1 'polypeptide(L)' 'MKFVFDLDGTLCFDGMTMSKELQEVLLTAPKYGHEIIFATARSYRDCLSILEGELKKLTVVLA' A
#
# COMPACT_ATOMS: atom_id res chain seq x y z
N MET A 1 -1.62 -10.82 11.74
CA MET A 1 -2.99 -10.30 11.46
C MET A 1 -2.98 -9.64 10.09
N LYS A 2 -4.14 -9.50 9.43
CA LYS A 2 -4.24 -8.79 8.15
C LYS A 2 -4.65 -7.34 8.42
N PHE A 3 -3.85 -6.40 7.93
CA PHE A 3 -4.17 -4.98 7.96
C PHE A 3 -4.56 -4.55 6.55
N VAL A 4 -5.76 -3.99 6.43
CA VAL A 4 -6.29 -3.50 5.16
C VAL A 4 -6.28 -1.99 5.22
N PHE A 5 -5.57 -1.36 4.29
CA PHE A 5 -5.49 0.09 4.17
C PHE A 5 -6.08 0.54 2.85
N ASP A 6 -6.91 1.59 2.90
CA ASP A 6 -7.23 2.33 1.70
C ASP A 6 -5.97 3.04 1.18
N LEU A 7 -5.93 3.28 -0.12
CA LEU A 7 -4.79 3.85 -0.80
C LEU A 7 -4.94 5.38 -0.92
N ASP A 8 -6.06 5.84 -1.46
CA ASP A 8 -6.31 7.26 -1.70
C ASP A 8 -6.79 7.98 -0.44
N GLY A 9 -6.21 9.13 -0.10
CA GLY A 9 -6.59 9.91 1.08
C GLY A 9 -6.22 9.28 2.44
N THR A 10 -5.72 8.04 2.44
CA THR A 10 -5.19 7.36 3.64
C THR A 10 -3.67 7.19 3.58
N LEU A 11 -3.14 6.61 2.49
CA LEU A 11 -1.69 6.40 2.32
C LEU A 11 -1.08 7.28 1.22
N CYS A 12 -1.88 7.67 0.24
CA CYS A 12 -1.52 8.56 -0.85
C CYS A 12 -2.37 9.83 -0.77
N PHE A 13 -1.78 10.92 -0.29
CA PHE A 13 -2.49 12.17 -0.01
C PHE A 13 -2.55 13.13 -1.20
N ASP A 14 -1.58 13.06 -2.10
CA ASP A 14 -1.49 13.87 -3.32
C ASP A 14 -2.06 13.16 -4.56
N GLY A 15 -2.53 11.91 -4.38
CA GLY A 15 -3.02 11.04 -5.45
C GLY A 15 -1.95 10.50 -6.40
N MET A 16 -0.66 10.74 -6.11
CA MET A 16 0.47 10.39 -6.97
C MET A 16 1.54 9.57 -6.25
N THR A 17 1.83 9.88 -4.98
CA THR A 17 2.97 9.31 -4.25
C THR A 17 2.63 8.94 -2.80
N MET A 18 3.39 7.99 -2.26
CA MET A 18 3.36 7.62 -0.84
C MET A 18 4.67 8.04 -0.18
N SER A 19 4.61 8.64 1.01
CA SER A 19 5.82 9.11 1.70
C SER A 19 6.75 7.93 2.04
N LYS A 20 8.06 8.15 1.92
CA LYS A 20 9.06 7.10 2.19
C LYS A 20 8.98 6.55 3.61
N GLU A 21 8.70 7.41 4.57
CA GLU A 21 8.51 7.04 5.98
C GLU A 21 7.34 6.05 6.16
N LEU A 22 6.21 6.28 5.49
CA LEU A 22 5.08 5.35 5.49
C LEU A 22 5.44 4.02 4.83
N GLN A 23 6.12 4.07 3.69
CA GLN A 23 6.57 2.86 2.99
C GLN A 23 7.46 2.00 3.89
N GLU A 24 8.43 2.61 4.57
CA GLU A 24 9.34 1.92 5.48
C GLU A 24 8.59 1.25 6.65
N VAL A 25 7.64 1.96 7.26
CA VAL A 25 6.81 1.42 8.34
C VAL A 25 5.98 0.23 7.86
N LEU A 26 5.31 0.34 6.70
CA LEU A 26 4.52 -0.74 6.13
C LEU A 26 5.37 -2.00 5.85
N LEU A 27 6.61 -1.82 5.40
CA LEU A 27 7.57 -2.90 5.18
C LEU A 27 8.08 -3.55 6.48
N THR A 28 7.85 -2.95 7.65
CA THR A 28 8.15 -3.59 8.93
C THR A 28 7.10 -4.61 9.35
N ALA A 29 5.83 -4.44 8.95
CA ALA A 29 4.73 -5.29 9.39
C ALA A 29 4.93 -6.80 9.06
N PRO A 30 5.41 -7.19 7.85
CA PRO A 30 5.75 -8.58 7.56
C PRO A 30 6.78 -9.18 8.51
N LYS A 31 7.72 -8.38 9.04
CA LYS A 31 8.74 -8.84 10.01
C LYS A 31 8.12 -9.28 11.34
N TYR A 32 6.93 -8.77 11.68
CA TYR A 32 6.18 -9.14 12.87
C TYR A 32 5.10 -10.20 12.60
N GLY A 33 5.11 -10.84 11.42
CA GLY A 33 4.09 -11.82 11.04
C GLY A 33 2.74 -11.18 10.73
N HIS A 34 2.75 -9.93 10.27
CA HIS A 34 1.55 -9.20 9.86
C HIS A 34 1.53 -9.03 8.34
N GLU A 35 0.34 -9.15 7.76
CA GLU A 35 0.14 -9.03 6.32
C GLU A 35 -0.51 -7.69 6.03
N ILE A 36 0.04 -6.96 5.06
CA ILE A 36 -0.49 -5.69 4.59
C ILE A 36 -1.23 -5.93 3.28
N ILE A 37 -2.47 -5.44 3.21
CA ILE A 37 -3.33 -5.49 2.03
C ILE A 37 -3.75 -4.06 1.71
N PHE A 38 -3.60 -3.67 0.45
CA PHE A 38 -4.11 -2.39 -0.04
C PHE A 38 -5.48 -2.59 -0.68
N ALA A 39 -6.46 -1.84 -0.20
CA ALA A 39 -7.79 -1.72 -0.79
C ALA A 39 -7.84 -0.41 -1.58
N THR A 40 -8.40 -0.42 -2.78
CA THR A 40 -8.48 0.80 -3.60
C THR A 40 -9.53 0.66 -4.68
N ALA A 41 -10.13 1.79 -5.07
CA ALA A 41 -10.98 1.89 -6.25
C ALA A 41 -10.18 2.10 -7.55
N ARG A 42 -8.86 2.36 -7.45
CA ARG A 42 -7.99 2.52 -8.63
C ARG A 42 -7.86 1.22 -9.40
N SER A 43 -7.59 1.34 -10.69
CA SER A 43 -7.19 0.18 -11.48
C SER A 43 -5.84 -0.33 -10.96
N TYR A 44 -5.62 -1.65 -11.02
CA TYR A 44 -4.35 -2.25 -10.57
C TYR A 44 -3.12 -1.60 -11.21
N ARG A 45 -3.24 -1.14 -12.46
CA ARG A 45 -2.18 -0.40 -13.17
C ARG A 45 -1.82 0.91 -12.46
N ASP A 46 -2.82 1.69 -12.06
CA ASP A 46 -2.62 2.99 -11.43
C ASP A 46 -2.11 2.84 -9.98
N CYS A 47 -2.41 1.72 -9.33
CA CYS A 47 -1.82 1.39 -8.03
C CYS A 47 -0.32 1.13 -8.14
N LEU A 48 0.14 0.48 -9.21
CA LEU A 48 1.56 0.15 -9.41
C LEU A 48 2.46 1.38 -9.61
N SER A 49 1.90 2.54 -9.99
CA SER A 49 2.63 3.80 -10.00
C SER A 49 2.87 4.37 -8.61
N ILE A 50 1.99 4.10 -7.64
CA ILE A 50 2.10 4.61 -6.27
C ILE A 50 2.90 3.63 -5.40
N LEU A 51 2.67 2.33 -5.56
CA LEU A 51 3.38 1.30 -4.83
C LEU A 51 4.77 1.13 -5.43
N GLU A 52 5.80 1.56 -4.72
CA GLU A 52 7.19 1.47 -5.18
C GLU A 52 7.91 0.25 -4.57
N GLY A 53 8.94 -0.25 -5.26
CA GLY A 53 9.84 -1.28 -4.74
C GLY A 53 9.15 -2.55 -4.24
N GLU A 54 9.45 -2.94 -3.01
CA GLU A 54 8.93 -4.15 -2.36
C GLU A 54 7.42 -4.09 -2.10
N LEU A 55 6.81 -2.90 -2.06
CA LEU A 55 5.37 -2.75 -1.86
C LEU A 55 4.55 -3.31 -3.04
N LYS A 56 5.13 -3.38 -4.25
CA LYS A 56 4.48 -4.01 -5.42
C LYS A 56 4.21 -5.51 -5.25
N LYS A 57 4.90 -6.15 -4.29
CA LYS A 57 4.72 -7.58 -4.00
C LYS A 57 3.58 -7.84 -3.01
N LEU A 58 3.06 -6.79 -2.38
CA LEU A 58 1.95 -6.89 -1.44
C LEU A 58 0.62 -7.02 -2.17
N THR A 59 -0.36 -7.58 -1.47
CA THR A 59 -1.67 -7.85 -2.06
C THR A 59 -2.47 -6.57 -2.22
N VAL A 60 -3.03 -6.37 -3.41
CA VAL A 60 -3.97 -5.28 -3.73
C VAL A 60 -5.33 -5.88 -4.06
N VAL A 61 -6.38 -5.33 -3.47
CA VAL A 61 -7.78 -5.72 -3.72
C VAL A 61 -8.58 -4.51 -4.20
N LEU A 62 -9.49 -4.75 -5.14
CA LEU A 62 -10.46 -3.75 -5.56
C LEU A 62 -11.55 -3.65 -4.49
N ALA A 63 -11.85 -2.44 -4.02
CA ALA A 63 -12.85 -2.16 -2.99
C ALA A 63 -13.96 -1.24 -3.51
#